data_AF-A0A6B3I5P1-F1
#
_entry.id   AF-A0A6B3I5P1-F1
#
_cell.length_a   1.000
_cell.length_b   1.000
_cell.length_c   1.000
_cell.angle_alpha   90.00
_cell.angle_beta   90.00
_cell.angle_gamma   90.00
#
_symmetry.space_group_name_H-M   'P 1'
#
loop_
_entity.id
_entity.type
_entity.pdbx_description
1 polymer ?
#
loop_
_entity_poly.entity_id
_entity_poly.type
_entity_poly.pdbx_seq_one_letter_code
_entity_poly.pdbx_strand_id
1 'polypeptide(L)' 'YSGGANQQWKPVREASGRYHFTARHSGKCLSLPAGGGEQSTALVQRTCDGSTAQSFALAG' A
#
# COMPACT_ATOMS: atom_id res chain seq x y z
N TYR A 1 -8.62 16.68 10.65
CA TYR A 1 -8.46 15.72 9.54
C TYR A 1 -9.45 16.13 8.46
N SER A 2 -9.02 16.52 7.26
CA SER A 2 -9.86 17.26 6.28
C SER A 2 -10.58 16.37 5.25
N GLY A 3 -10.61 15.04 5.41
CA GLY A 3 -11.30 14.15 4.49
C GLY A 3 -10.72 14.13 3.06
N GLY A 4 -9.56 14.76 2.84
CA GLY A 4 -8.91 14.82 1.53
C GLY A 4 -8.50 13.43 1.03
N ALA A 5 -8.63 13.21 -0.29
CA ALA A 5 -8.29 11.93 -0.92
C ALA A 5 -6.81 11.53 -0.76
N ASN A 6 -5.95 12.47 -0.36
CA ASN A 6 -4.54 12.24 -0.07
C ASN A 6 -4.29 11.33 1.15
N GLN A 7 -5.28 11.17 2.04
CA GLN A 7 -5.23 10.31 3.22
C GLN A 7 -6.06 9.04 3.08
N GLN A 8 -6.67 8.82 1.91
CA GLN A 8 -7.57 7.70 1.67
C GLN A 8 -6.92 6.62 0.81
N TRP A 9 -7.05 5.38 1.27
CA TRP A 9 -6.50 4.20 0.62
C TRP A 9 -7.62 3.24 0.24
N LYS A 10 -7.57 2.74 -0.98
CA LYS A 10 -8.48 1.68 -1.46
C LYS A 10 -7.78 0.33 -1.29
N PRO A 11 -8.25 -0.55 -0.38
CA PRO A 11 -7.79 -1.93 -0.36
C PRO A 11 -8.32 -2.67 -1.59
N VAL A 12 -7.45 -3.44 -2.24
CA VAL A 12 -7.80 -4.29 -3.37
C VAL A 12 -7.33 -5.70 -3.05
N ARG A 13 -8.28 -6.64 -2.99
CA ARG A 13 -8.01 -8.03 -2.64
C ARG A 13 -7.30 -8.73 -3.80
N GLU A 14 -6.22 -9.42 -3.49
CA GLU A 14 -5.48 -10.28 -4.41
C GLU A 14 -6.04 -11.71 -4.38
N ALA A 15 -5.73 -12.49 -5.42
CA ALA A 15 -6.11 -13.90 -5.48
C ALA A 15 -5.53 -14.72 -4.31
N SER A 16 -4.36 -14.31 -3.81
CA SER A 16 -3.68 -14.91 -2.65
C SER A 16 -4.39 -14.69 -1.31
N GLY A 17 -5.42 -13.83 -1.26
CA GLY A 17 -6.06 -13.38 -0.02
C GLY A 17 -5.36 -12.22 0.69
N ARG A 18 -4.23 -11.74 0.14
CA ARG A 18 -3.56 -10.50 0.56
C ARG A 18 -4.24 -9.29 -0.09
N TYR A 19 -3.76 -8.10 0.24
CA TYR A 19 -4.26 -6.84 -0.30
C TYR A 19 -3.12 -5.94 -0.75
N HIS A 20 -3.31 -5.26 -1.88
CA HIS A 20 -2.56 -4.04 -2.15
C HIS A 20 -3.45 -2.82 -1.86
N PHE A 21 -2.80 -1.69 -1.57
CA PHE A 21 -3.49 -0.45 -1.24
C PHE A 21 -3.17 0.61 -2.27
N THR A 22 -4.21 1.15 -2.92
CA THR A 22 -4.05 2.23 -3.88
C THR A 22 -4.43 3.57 -3.23
N ALA A 23 -3.54 4.56 -3.30
CA ALA A 23 -3.82 5.91 -2.85
C ALA A 23 -4.85 6.57 -3.78
N ARG A 24 -6.00 7.01 -3.23
CA ARG A 24 -7.11 7.51 -4.06
C ARG A 24 -6.75 8.76 -4.88
N HIS A 25 -5.85 9.60 -4.38
CA HIS A 25 -5.47 10.85 -5.06
C HIS A 25 -4.46 10.66 -6.21
N SER A 26 -3.63 9.61 -6.19
CA SER A 26 -2.53 9.43 -7.15
C SER A 26 -2.65 8.16 -7.99
N GLY A 27 -3.49 7.20 -7.58
CA GLY A 27 -3.55 5.89 -8.21
C GLY A 27 -2.32 5.00 -7.94
N LYS A 28 -1.37 5.46 -7.12
CA LYS A 28 -0.14 4.73 -6.77
C LYS A 28 -0.40 3.72 -5.65
N CYS A 29 0.41 2.67 -5.60
CA CYS A 29 0.33 1.64 -4.59
C CYS A 29 1.22 1.96 -3.38
N LEU A 30 0.74 1.63 -2.18
CA LEU A 30 1.55 1.56 -0.98
C LEU A 30 2.63 0.49 -1.18
N SER A 31 3.89 0.85 -0.96
CA SER A 31 5.03 -0.02 -1.21
C SER A 31 6.02 0.04 -0.07
N LEU A 32 6.61 -1.11 0.27
CA LEU A 32 7.86 -1.15 1.02
C LEU A 32 8.99 -0.56 0.16
N PRO A 33 9.85 0.33 0.71
CA PRO A 33 11.04 0.81 0.01
C PRO A 33 12.08 -0.31 -0.14
N ALA A 34 13.02 -0.13 -1.05
CA ALA A 34 14.15 -1.07 -1.20
C ALA A 34 14.96 -1.12 0.11
N GLY A 35 15.26 -2.32 0.59
CA GLY A 35 15.97 -2.53 1.87
C GLY A 35 15.11 -2.30 3.12
N GLY A 36 13.80 -2.04 2.98
CA GLY A 36 12.86 -1.95 4.09
C GLY A 36 12.34 -3.31 4.56
N GLY A 37 11.51 -3.29 5.61
CA GLY A 37 10.90 -4.50 6.19
C GLY A 37 11.04 -4.59 7.71
N GLU A 38 11.83 -3.71 8.30
CA GLU A 38 11.94 -3.56 9.75
C GLU A 38 10.72 -2.83 10.32
N GLN A 39 10.49 -3.04 11.62
CA GLN A 39 9.47 -2.31 12.36
C GLN A 39 9.72 -0.80 12.27
N SER A 40 8.64 -0.02 12.12
CA SER A 40 8.70 1.44 11.92
C SER A 40 9.28 1.92 10.58
N THR A 41 9.50 1.02 9.61
CA THR A 41 9.85 1.43 8.24
C THR A 41 8.74 2.33 7.66
N ALA A 42 9.09 3.54 7.24
CA ALA A 42 8.18 4.41 6.51
C ALA A 42 7.86 3.83 5.12
N LEU A 43 6.57 3.65 4.84
CA LEU A 43 6.11 3.17 3.54
C LEU A 43 6.07 4.31 2.52
N VAL A 44 6.24 3.97 1.25
CA VAL A 44 6.27 4.92 0.14
C VAL A 44 5.14 4.66 -0.85
N GLN A 45 4.81 5.66 -1.68
CA GLN A 45 3.90 5.50 -2.81
C GLN A 45 4.68 5.31 -4.10
N ARG A 46 4.49 4.18 -4.78
CA ARG A 46 5.10 3.90 -6.08
C ARG A 46 4.07 3.43 -7.09
N THR A 47 4.43 3.46 -8.36
CA THR A 47 3.64 2.84 -9.43
C THR A 47 3.34 1.40 -9.04
N CYS A 48 2.08 0.99 -9.21
CA CYS A 48 1.69 -0.38 -8.93
C CYS A 48 2.43 -1.32 -9.88
N ASP A 49 3.23 -2.24 -9.33
CA ASP A 49 4.08 -3.18 -10.07
C ASP A 49 3.74 -4.65 -9.77
N GLY A 50 2.81 -4.90 -8.83
CA GLY A 50 2.38 -6.24 -8.47
C GLY A 50 3.41 -7.03 -7.67
N SER A 51 4.50 -6.39 -7.25
CA SER A 51 5.51 -7.04 -6.41
C SER A 51 4.97 -7.35 -5.03
N THR A 52 5.61 -8.31 -4.35
CA THR A 52 5.30 -8.64 -2.96
C THR A 52 5.54 -7.47 -2.00
N ALA A 53 6.35 -6.48 -2.40
CA ALA A 53 6.56 -5.25 -1.65
C ALA A 53 5.30 -4.35 -1.59
N GLN A 54 4.30 -4.61 -2.45
CA GLN A 54 3.00 -3.91 -2.49
C GLN A 54 1.84 -4.76 -1.97
N SER A 55 2.10 -6.01 -1.59
CA SER A 55 1.10 -6.97 -1.12
C SER A 55 1.21 -7.12 0.39
N PHE A 56 0.12 -6.90 1.12
CA PHE A 56 0.10 -6.88 2.58
C PHE A 56 -0.95 -7.86 3.12
N ALA A 57 -0.61 -8.52 4.22
CA ALA A 57 -1.58 -9.26 5.02
C ALA A 57 -2.25 -8.29 6.00
N LEU A 58 -3.58 -8.38 6.12
CA LEU A 58 -4.33 -7.65 7.13
C LEU A 58 -4.48 -8.55 8.36
N ALA A 59 -3.94 -8.10 9.50
CA ALA A 59 -4.27 -8.69 10.79
C ALA A 59 -5.57 -8.04 11.29
N GLY A 60 -6.50 -8.89 11.74
CA GLY A 60 -7.75 -8.46 12.37
C GLY A 60 -7.59 -8.19 13.85
#